data_AF-A0A4U1BI91-F1
#
_entry.id   AF-A0A4U1BI91-F1
#
_cell.length_a   1.000
_cell.length_b   1.000
_cell.length_c   1.000
_cell.angle_alpha   90.00
_cell.angle_beta   90.00
_cell.angle_gamma   90.00
#
_symmetry.space_group_name_H-M   'P 1'
#
loop_
_entity.id
_entity.type
_entity.pdbx_description
1 polymer ?
#
loop_
_entity_poly.entity_id
_entity_poly.type
_entity_poly.pdbx_seq_one_letter_code
_entity_poly.pdbx_strand_id
1 'polypeptide(L)'
;MTTTALSLDEIVISRLEPGIKPESTTALHEAILQEQRLTGRALKLVAKRLPRQIVAGAIGINTSNLSKLYYRKRLSRVQSERISDLTATWSELNDVFMHDDNALNEWLHSKLPALSGRPPAKLLETIVGRKALREILNRLRYADFS
;
A
#
# COMPACT_ATOMS: atom_id res chain seq x y z
N MET A 1 2.07 30.41 -8.24
CA MET A 1 2.19 29.15 -8.97
C MET A 1 1.13 28.22 -8.43
N THR A 2 0.12 27.88 -9.23
CA THR A 2 -0.97 26.99 -8.85
C THR A 2 -0.43 25.57 -8.72
N THR A 3 -0.21 25.11 -7.50
CA THR A 3 0.01 23.69 -7.22
C THR A 3 -1.25 22.96 -7.64
N THR A 4 -1.24 22.32 -8.81
CA THR A 4 -2.32 21.42 -9.25
C THR A 4 -2.38 20.29 -8.23
N ALA A 5 -3.42 20.28 -7.38
CA ALA A 5 -3.59 19.24 -6.38
C ALA A 5 -3.72 17.89 -7.09
N LEU A 6 -2.76 16.98 -6.86
CA LEU A 6 -2.79 15.63 -7.40
C LEU A 6 -4.02 14.90 -6.87
N SER A 7 -4.74 14.21 -7.75
CA SER A 7 -5.87 13.36 -7.37
C SER A 7 -5.42 12.13 -6.57
N LEU A 8 -6.34 11.53 -5.80
CA LEU A 8 -6.03 10.30 -5.06
C LEU A 8 -5.55 9.16 -5.98
N ASP A 9 -6.08 9.08 -7.20
CA ASP A 9 -5.63 8.11 -8.21
C ASP A 9 -4.15 8.33 -8.56
N GLU A 10 -3.74 9.57 -8.83
CA GLU A 10 -2.36 9.92 -9.21
C GLU A 10 -1.38 9.64 -8.07
N ILE A 11 -1.74 9.96 -6.83
CA ILE A 11 -0.91 9.70 -5.65
C ILE A 11 -0.73 8.19 -5.42
N VAL A 12 -1.81 7.43 -5.56
CA VAL A 12 -1.74 5.98 -5.38
C VAL A 12 -0.91 5.32 -6.47
N ILE A 13 -0.99 5.82 -7.70
CA ILE A 13 -0.22 5.31 -8.84
C ILE A 13 1.25 5.72 -8.73
N SER A 14 1.57 6.95 -8.32
CA SER A 14 2.95 7.44 -8.23
C SER A 14 3.80 6.63 -7.23
N ARG A 15 3.20 6.17 -6.13
CA ARG A 15 3.83 5.27 -5.14
C ARG A 15 4.25 3.91 -5.70
N LEU A 16 3.78 3.53 -6.88
CA LEU A 16 4.11 2.25 -7.52
C LEU A 16 5.29 2.34 -8.48
N GLU A 17 5.76 3.55 -8.80
CA GLU A 17 6.85 3.77 -9.76
C GLU A 17 8.17 3.96 -9.02
N PRO A 18 9.23 3.19 -9.35
CA PRO A 18 10.52 3.28 -8.67
C PRO A 18 11.21 4.62 -8.94
N GLY A 19 11.86 5.20 -7.92
CA GLY A 19 12.66 6.42 -8.04
C GLY A 19 11.88 7.75 -7.94
N ILE A 20 10.55 7.72 -7.83
CA ILE A 20 9.76 8.91 -7.51
C ILE A 20 9.60 8.97 -6.00
N LYS A 21 10.30 9.88 -5.32
CA LYS A 21 10.01 10.16 -3.91
C LYS A 21 8.58 10.69 -3.83
N PRO A 22 7.69 10.07 -3.03
CA PRO A 22 6.35 10.58 -2.87
C PRO A 22 6.44 12.01 -2.32
N GLU A 23 5.76 12.97 -2.97
CA GLU A 23 5.69 14.33 -2.43
C GLU A 23 5.12 14.25 -1.00
N SER A 24 5.87 14.80 -0.04
CA SER A 24 5.45 14.89 1.36
C SER A 24 4.15 15.69 1.43
N THR A 25 3.04 14.98 1.53
CA THR A 25 1.71 15.56 1.56
C THR A 25 1.36 15.92 3.01
N THR A 26 0.86 17.13 3.27
CA THR A 26 0.45 17.52 4.63
C THR A 26 -0.76 16.70 5.07
N ALA A 27 -0.92 16.43 6.38
CA ALA A 27 -2.07 15.67 6.90
C ALA A 27 -3.43 16.27 6.51
N LEU A 28 -3.51 17.60 6.36
CA LEU A 28 -4.69 18.30 5.86
C LEU A 28 -4.96 17.95 4.39
N HIS A 29 -3.93 17.90 3.55
CA HIS A 29 -4.06 17.56 2.15
C HIS A 29 -4.41 16.07 2.00
N GLU A 30 -3.83 15.18 2.82
CA GLU A 30 -4.26 13.77 2.89
C GLU A 30 -5.73 13.63 3.28
N ALA A 31 -6.22 14.41 4.26
CA ALA A 31 -7.63 14.38 4.66
C ALA A 31 -8.57 14.83 3.53
N ILE A 32 -8.22 15.89 2.80
CA ILE A 32 -8.98 16.37 1.63
C ILE A 32 -8.98 15.33 0.51
N LEU A 33 -7.88 14.61 0.33
CA LEU A 33 -7.77 13.53 -0.66
C LEU A 33 -8.54 12.28 -0.26
N GLN A 34 -8.68 12.00 1.04
CA GLN A 34 -9.49 10.89 1.54
C GLN A 34 -11.01 11.11 1.35
N GLU A 35 -11.45 12.36 1.12
CA GLU A 35 -12.81 12.61 0.62
C GLU A 35 -12.99 12.13 -0.82
N GLN A 36 -11.89 12.03 -1.58
CA GLN A 36 -11.91 11.47 -2.93
C GLN A 36 -11.90 9.95 -2.87
N ARG A 37 -12.73 9.33 -3.71
CA ARG A 37 -12.82 7.87 -3.84
C ARG A 37 -11.96 7.42 -5.02
N LEU A 38 -11.16 6.37 -4.83
CA LEU A 38 -10.35 5.78 -5.90
C LEU A 38 -11.24 5.26 -7.03
N THR A 39 -10.77 5.34 -8.26
CA THR A 39 -11.44 4.68 -9.39
C THR A 39 -11.12 3.19 -9.44
N GLY A 40 -12.00 2.40 -10.06
CA GLY A 40 -11.70 1.00 -10.38
C GLY A 40 -10.47 0.85 -11.31
N ARG A 41 -10.22 1.84 -12.17
CA ARG A 41 -9.05 1.87 -13.05
C ARG A 41 -7.75 1.97 -12.26
N ALA A 42 -7.68 2.86 -11.26
CA ALA A 42 -6.53 2.96 -10.37
C ALA A 42 -6.28 1.64 -9.62
N LEU A 43 -7.34 1.01 -9.08
CA LEU A 43 -7.24 -0.31 -8.45
C LEU A 43 -6.71 -1.40 -9.40
N LYS A 44 -7.10 -1.35 -10.68
CA LYS A 44 -6.57 -2.27 -11.69
C LYS A 44 -5.07 -2.10 -11.89
N LEU A 45 -4.56 -0.87 -11.85
CA LEU A 45 -3.13 -0.59 -11.94
C LEU A 45 -2.39 -1.09 -10.68
N VAL A 46 -2.93 -0.83 -9.49
CA VAL A 46 -2.39 -1.38 -8.23
C VAL A 46 -2.29 -2.91 -8.31
N ALA A 47 -3.36 -3.58 -8.74
CA ALA A 47 -3.41 -5.05 -8.84
C ALA A 47 -2.56 -5.65 -9.98
N LYS A 48 -1.97 -4.82 -10.85
CA LYS A 48 -0.94 -5.25 -11.82
C LYS A 48 0.46 -5.19 -11.22
N ARG A 49 0.69 -4.33 -10.24
CA ARG A 49 2.01 -4.11 -9.61
C ARG A 49 2.19 -4.92 -8.33
N LEU A 50 1.11 -5.11 -7.56
CA LEU A 50 1.13 -5.84 -6.30
C LEU A 50 0.50 -7.24 -6.46
N PRO A 51 0.89 -8.22 -5.63
CA PRO A 51 0.24 -9.52 -5.59
C PRO A 51 -1.27 -9.40 -5.37
N ARG A 52 -2.07 -10.02 -6.24
CA ARG A 52 -3.54 -9.92 -6.22
C ARG A 52 -4.16 -10.31 -4.88
N GLN A 53 -3.56 -11.28 -4.18
CA GLN A 53 -4.03 -11.75 -2.88
C GLN A 53 -3.88 -10.66 -1.81
N ILE A 54 -2.76 -9.93 -1.81
CA ILE A 54 -2.51 -8.82 -0.87
C ILE A 54 -3.50 -7.69 -1.12
N VAL A 55 -3.71 -7.30 -2.40
CA VAL A 55 -4.67 -6.25 -2.76
C VAL A 55 -6.10 -6.62 -2.36
N ALA A 56 -6.52 -7.86 -2.63
CA ALA A 56 -7.85 -8.35 -2.29
C ALA A 56 -8.05 -8.42 -0.76
N GLY A 57 -7.07 -8.96 -0.03
CA GLY A 57 -7.08 -9.05 1.43
C GLY A 57 -7.15 -7.67 2.10
N ALA A 58 -6.36 -6.71 1.62
CA ALA A 58 -6.34 -5.34 2.14
C ALA A 58 -7.71 -4.66 2.10
N ILE A 59 -8.51 -4.94 1.07
CA ILE A 59 -9.87 -4.40 0.92
C ILE A 59 -10.98 -5.36 1.38
N GLY A 60 -10.62 -6.47 2.02
CA GLY A 60 -11.56 -7.40 2.63
C GLY A 60 -12.45 -8.16 1.65
N ILE A 61 -11.93 -8.52 0.47
CA ILE A 61 -12.67 -9.31 -0.52
C ILE A 61 -11.88 -10.52 -0.99
N ASN A 62 -12.58 -11.49 -1.59
CA ASN A 62 -11.94 -12.58 -2.31
C ASN A 62 -11.33 -12.11 -3.63
N THR A 63 -10.22 -12.74 -4.03
CA THR A 63 -9.49 -12.45 -5.29
C THR A 63 -10.36 -12.61 -6.54
N SER A 64 -11.35 -13.51 -6.51
CA SER A 64 -12.33 -13.72 -7.58
C SER A 64 -13.28 -12.53 -7.78
N ASN A 65 -13.49 -11.70 -6.75
CA ASN A 65 -14.31 -10.50 -6.83
C ASN A 65 -13.51 -9.25 -7.19
N LEU A 66 -12.18 -9.29 -7.09
CA LEU A 66 -11.32 -8.12 -7.33
C LEU A 66 -11.52 -7.53 -8.73
N SER A 67 -11.60 -8.37 -9.76
CA SER A 67 -11.74 -7.89 -11.14
C SER A 67 -13.07 -7.17 -11.42
N LYS A 68 -14.13 -7.48 -10.64
CA LYS A 68 -15.43 -6.80 -10.75
C LYS A 68 -15.34 -5.33 -10.32
N LEU A 69 -14.39 -4.99 -9.45
CA LEU A 69 -14.19 -3.62 -8.98
C LEU A 69 -13.47 -2.74 -10.00
N TYR A 70 -12.75 -3.32 -10.96
CA TYR A 70 -11.97 -2.54 -11.94
C TYR A 70 -12.81 -1.62 -12.84
N TYR A 71 -14.10 -1.94 -12.99
CA TYR A 71 -15.03 -1.20 -13.83
C TYR A 71 -15.88 -0.20 -13.04
N ARG A 72 -15.72 -0.12 -11.72
CA ARG A 72 -16.47 0.82 -10.88
C ARG A 72 -15.97 2.24 -11.14
N LYS A 73 -16.91 3.17 -11.35
CA LYS A 73 -16.60 4.61 -11.45
C LYS A 73 -15.84 5.10 -10.20
N ARG A 74 -16.24 4.64 -9.02
CA ARG A 74 -15.59 4.92 -7.73
C ARG A 74 -15.73 3.69 -6.80
N LEU A 75 -14.66 3.32 -6.11
CA LEU A 75 -14.67 2.33 -5.02
C LEU A 75 -15.37 2.87 -3.78
N SER A 76 -15.67 2.07 -2.77
CA SER A 76 -16.16 2.61 -1.49
C SER A 76 -15.08 3.48 -0.80
N ARG A 77 -15.49 4.33 0.15
CA ARG A 77 -14.54 5.14 0.94
C ARG A 77 -13.54 4.24 1.67
N VAL A 78 -14.04 3.23 2.37
CA VAL A 78 -13.22 2.22 3.08
C VAL A 78 -12.26 1.50 2.14
N GLN A 79 -12.71 1.09 0.95
CA GLN A 79 -11.83 0.47 -0.05
C GLN A 79 -10.74 1.45 -0.53
N SER A 80 -11.10 2.71 -0.72
CA SER A 80 -10.18 3.74 -1.21
C SER A 80 -9.08 4.03 -0.18
N GLU A 81 -9.46 4.25 1.08
CA GLU A 81 -8.55 4.46 2.20
C GLU A 81 -7.60 3.25 2.37
N ARG A 82 -8.15 2.04 2.33
CA ARG A 82 -7.35 0.81 2.51
C ARG A 82 -6.33 0.60 1.39
N ILE A 83 -6.65 0.94 0.14
CA ILE A 83 -5.71 0.86 -0.98
C ILE A 83 -4.67 1.96 -0.89
N SER A 84 -5.05 3.18 -0.54
CA SER A 84 -4.10 4.28 -0.37
C SER A 84 -3.06 3.95 0.71
N ASP A 85 -3.52 3.48 1.86
CA ASP A 85 -2.66 3.09 2.97
C ASP A 85 -1.81 1.84 2.63
N LEU A 86 -2.35 0.90 1.83
CA LEU A 86 -1.57 -0.23 1.31
C LEU A 86 -0.45 0.24 0.39
N THR A 87 -0.71 1.10 -0.59
CA THR A 87 0.33 1.54 -1.54
C THR A 87 1.39 2.42 -0.89
N ALA A 88 1.04 3.21 0.13
CA ALA A 88 2.02 3.91 0.96
C ALA A 88 2.96 2.91 1.65
N THR A 89 2.40 1.91 2.32
CA THR A 89 3.18 0.87 2.99
C THR A 89 4.03 0.05 2.01
N TRP A 90 3.51 -0.23 0.82
CA TRP A 90 4.24 -0.96 -0.21
C TRP A 90 5.42 -0.16 -0.76
N SER A 91 5.28 1.16 -0.91
CA SER A 91 6.39 2.05 -1.26
C SER A 91 7.50 1.98 -0.20
N GLU A 92 7.15 2.05 1.09
CA GLU A 92 8.12 1.93 2.18
C GLU A 92 8.83 0.57 2.20
N LEU A 93 8.11 -0.51 1.90
CA LEU A 93 8.69 -1.85 1.73
C LEU A 93 9.71 -1.86 0.58
N ASN A 94 9.32 -1.39 -0.60
CA ASN A 94 10.22 -1.32 -1.74
C ASN A 94 11.49 -0.53 -1.42
N ASP A 95 11.38 0.60 -0.70
CA ASP A 95 12.54 1.39 -0.29
C ASP A 95 13.48 0.60 0.63
N VAL A 96 12.93 -0.08 1.66
CA VAL A 96 13.73 -0.87 2.61
C VAL A 96 14.44 -2.04 1.94
N PHE A 97 13.78 -2.66 0.96
CA PHE A 97 14.33 -3.77 0.18
C PHE A 97 15.07 -3.31 -1.09
N MET A 98 15.38 -2.02 -1.24
CA MET A 98 16.12 -1.45 -2.36
C MET A 98 15.56 -1.84 -3.74
N HIS A 99 14.24 -1.98 -3.84
CA HIS A 99 13.52 -2.47 -5.02
C HIS A 99 13.93 -3.88 -5.50
N ASP A 100 14.48 -4.72 -4.61
CA ASP A 100 14.69 -6.15 -4.89
C ASP A 100 13.40 -6.94 -4.65
N ASP A 101 12.66 -7.18 -5.74
CA ASP A 101 11.40 -7.92 -5.73
C ASP A 101 11.55 -9.35 -5.17
N ASN A 102 12.70 -9.99 -5.36
CA ASN A 102 12.93 -11.36 -4.88
C ASN A 102 13.12 -11.36 -3.36
N ALA A 103 13.97 -10.47 -2.85
CA ALA A 103 14.21 -10.33 -1.42
C ALA A 103 12.93 -9.92 -0.68
N LEU A 104 12.17 -8.96 -1.23
CA LEU A 104 10.89 -8.55 -0.68
C LEU A 104 9.89 -9.72 -0.68
N ASN A 105 9.79 -10.46 -1.78
CA ASN A 105 8.87 -11.60 -1.88
C ASN A 105 9.23 -12.72 -0.89
N GLU A 106 10.52 -13.05 -0.73
CA GLU A 106 10.97 -14.02 0.27
C GLU A 106 10.60 -13.57 1.68
N TRP A 107 10.92 -12.32 2.02
CA TRP A 107 10.61 -11.75 3.33
C TRP A 107 9.11 -11.73 3.63
N LEU A 108 8.27 -11.36 2.66
CA LEU A 108 6.81 -11.32 2.80
C LEU A 108 6.19 -12.67 3.19
N HIS A 109 6.82 -13.78 2.79
CA HIS A 109 6.35 -15.14 3.07
C HIS A 109 7.11 -15.83 4.21
N SER A 110 8.19 -15.22 4.70
CA SER A 110 8.98 -15.73 5.82
C SER A 110 8.19 -15.66 7.14
N LYS A 111 8.41 -16.62 8.04
CA LYS A 111 7.88 -16.56 9.40
C LYS A 111 8.81 -15.74 10.28
N LEU A 112 8.40 -14.55 10.68
CA LEU A 112 9.24 -13.68 11.51
C LEU A 112 8.93 -13.88 13.00
N PRO A 113 9.95 -14.19 13.85
CA PRO A 113 9.76 -14.26 15.30
C PRO A 113 9.18 -12.96 15.89
N ALA A 114 9.64 -11.81 15.40
CA ALA A 114 9.12 -10.49 15.76
C ALA A 114 7.61 -10.29 15.47
N LEU A 115 7.04 -11.15 14.60
CA LEU A 115 5.61 -11.16 14.25
C LEU A 115 4.87 -12.36 14.85
N SER A 116 5.37 -12.92 15.96
CA SER A 116 4.82 -14.14 16.56
C SER A 116 4.73 -15.31 15.56
N GLY A 117 5.71 -15.40 14.66
CA GLY A 117 5.78 -16.43 13.62
C GLY A 117 4.81 -16.24 12.45
N ARG A 118 4.11 -15.10 12.36
CA ARG A 118 3.23 -14.76 11.23
C ARG A 118 4.03 -14.18 10.06
N PRO A 119 3.61 -14.46 8.80
CA PRO A 119 4.23 -13.84 7.64
C PRO A 119 3.82 -12.36 7.50
N PRO A 120 4.73 -11.46 7.12
CA PRO A 120 4.42 -10.06 6.87
C PRO A 120 3.25 -9.82 5.91
N ALA A 121 3.11 -10.67 4.88
CA ALA A 121 2.00 -10.58 3.93
C ALA A 121 0.61 -10.61 4.60
N LYS A 122 0.47 -11.30 5.74
CA LYS A 122 -0.80 -11.35 6.49
C LYS A 122 -1.11 -10.05 7.22
N LEU A 123 -0.08 -9.30 7.63
CA LEU A 123 -0.28 -8.00 8.29
C LEU A 123 -0.71 -6.92 7.29
N LEU A 124 -0.32 -7.04 6.02
CA LEU A 124 -0.73 -6.12 4.96
C LEU A 124 -2.25 -6.09 4.72
N GLU A 125 -2.99 -7.13 5.15
CA GLU A 125 -4.44 -7.22 4.97
C GLU A 125 -5.23 -6.20 5.83
N THR A 126 -4.62 -5.64 6.89
CA THR A 126 -5.31 -4.73 7.81
C THR A 126 -4.53 -3.43 8.02
N ILE A 127 -5.24 -2.33 8.29
CA ILE A 127 -4.58 -1.03 8.60
C ILE A 127 -3.69 -1.16 9.84
N VAL A 128 -4.18 -1.80 10.90
CA VAL A 128 -3.41 -1.99 12.15
C VAL A 128 -2.18 -2.86 11.89
N GLY A 129 -2.30 -3.93 11.10
CA GLY A 129 -1.17 -4.77 10.72
C GLY A 129 -0.13 -4.01 9.90
N ARG A 130 -0.55 -3.15 8.96
CA ARG A 130 0.36 -2.27 8.21
C ARG A 130 1.08 -1.27 9.11
N LYS A 131 0.39 -0.68 10.09
CA LYS A 131 1.03 0.19 11.09
C LYS A 131 2.12 -0.55 11.87
N ALA A 132 1.82 -1.74 12.39
CA ALA A 132 2.81 -2.57 13.09
C ALA A 132 3.99 -2.94 12.17
N LEU A 133 3.71 -3.19 10.88
CA LEU A 133 4.75 -3.48 9.91
C LEU A 133 5.68 -2.28 9.69
N ARG A 134 5.15 -1.06 9.58
CA ARG A 134 5.96 0.17 9.45
C ARG A 134 6.89 0.40 10.63
N GLU A 135 6.45 0.07 11.84
CA GLU A 135 7.31 0.14 13.03
C GLU A 135 8.54 -0.79 12.90
N ILE A 136 8.34 -1.98 12.33
CA ILE A 136 9.44 -2.93 12.05
C ILE A 136 10.30 -2.44 10.88
N LEU A 137 9.71 -1.89 9.82
CA LEU A 137 10.45 -1.32 8.70
C LEU A 137 11.33 -0.15 9.12
N ASN A 138 10.85 0.71 10.03
CA ASN A 138 11.65 1.78 10.60
C ASN A 138 12.86 1.24 11.37
N ARG A 139 12.67 0.20 12.19
CA ARG A 139 13.78 -0.49 12.88
C ARG A 139 14.80 -1.06 11.90
N LEU A 140 14.35 -1.73 10.85
CA LEU A 140 15.22 -2.26 9.79
C LEU A 140 15.99 -1.16 9.06
N ARG A 141 15.33 -0.03 8.75
CA ARG A 141 15.93 1.12 8.06
C ARG A 141 17.08 1.75 8.85
N TYR A 142 16.99 1.77 10.18
CA TYR A 142 17.98 2.38 11.06
C TYR A 142 18.87 1.37 11.80
N ALA A 143 18.77 0.08 11.47
CA ALA A 143 19.45 -1.01 12.18
C ALA A 143 19.23 -0.99 13.70
N ASP A 144 18.04 -0.56 14.15
CA ASP A 144 17.66 -0.49 15.55
C ASP A 144 16.96 -1.78 15.97
N PHE A 145 17.67 -2.64 16.68
CA PHE A 145 17.18 -3.95 17.15
C PHE A 145 16.84 -3.98 18.65
N SER A 146 16.67 -2.81 19.27
CA SER A 146 16.36 -2.68 20.70
C SER A 146 14.92 -3.04 21.09
#